data_AF-A0A1I8BSM4-F1
#
_entry.id   AF-A0A1I8BSM4-F1
#
_cell.length_a   1.000
_cell.length_b   1.000
_cell.length_c   1.000
_cell.angle_alpha   90.00
_cell.angle_beta   90.00
_cell.angle_gamma   90.00
#
_symmetry.space_group_name_H-M   'P 1'
#
loop_
_entity.id
_entity.type
_entity.pdbx_description
1 polymer ?
#
loop_
_entity_poly.entity_id
_entity_poly.type
_entity_poly.pdbx_seq_one_letter_code
_entity_poly.pdbx_strand_id
1 'polypeptide(L)'
;CKLEDIFETFGSFGPLASAKILFPKPEEERHRTTLSGFVAFMCRMDAERSIYAMHGEVYRGCELRVSWARPVAMPPLPFYVPPTLRELAMPDPPSGLPFNAKPQTEELRIFLKKYHDLPKLNSPLDINDVEMCKDYKKTAIAINSSSSGIPYSLWPFV
;
A
#
# COMPACT_ATOMS: atom_id res chain seq x y z
N CYS A 1 -0.87 25.79 15.05
CA CYS A 1 -0.70 24.49 14.38
C CYS A 1 -1.82 23.55 14.79
N LYS A 2 -2.47 22.90 13.82
CA LYS A 2 -3.43 21.81 14.02
C LYS A 2 -2.76 20.47 13.76
N LEU A 3 -3.41 19.38 14.16
CA LEU A 3 -2.89 18.02 13.91
C LEU A 3 -2.74 17.74 12.41
N GLU A 4 -3.60 18.31 11.57
CA GLU A 4 -3.55 18.27 10.10
C GLU A 4 -2.19 18.73 9.55
N ASP A 5 -1.61 19.79 10.13
CA ASP A 5 -0.32 20.34 9.69
C ASP A 5 0.81 19.31 9.83
N ILE A 6 0.70 18.39 10.79
CA ILE A 6 1.67 17.30 10.96
C ILE A 6 1.54 16.29 9.81
N PHE A 7 0.32 15.95 9.42
CA PHE A 7 0.10 14.98 8.35
C PHE A 7 0.52 15.52 6.99
N GLU A 8 0.24 16.79 6.71
CA GLU A 8 0.68 17.45 5.48
C GLU A 8 2.21 17.51 5.38
N THR A 9 2.87 17.90 6.47
CA THR A 9 4.33 18.10 6.47
C THR A 9 5.07 16.77 6.56
N PHE A 10 4.76 15.95 7.57
CA PHE A 10 5.50 14.72 7.88
C PHE A 10 4.95 13.48 7.18
N GLY A 11 3.69 13.49 6.76
CA GLY A 11 3.09 12.35 6.05
C GLY A 11 3.75 12.08 4.70
N SER A 12 4.30 13.09 4.04
CA SER A 12 5.03 12.93 2.77
C SER A 12 6.22 11.96 2.88
N PHE A 13 6.86 11.85 4.05
CA PHE A 13 8.01 10.97 4.27
C PHE A 13 7.64 9.50 4.46
N GLY A 14 6.42 9.21 4.93
CA GLY A 14 5.96 7.83 5.14
C GLY A 14 4.75 7.70 6.06
N PRO A 15 4.24 6.46 6.24
CA PRO A 15 3.11 6.19 7.12
C PRO A 15 3.42 6.52 8.58
N LEU A 16 2.48 7.19 9.25
CA LEU A 16 2.62 7.57 10.65
C LEU A 16 1.91 6.58 11.55
N ALA A 17 2.61 6.16 12.60
CA ALA A 17 2.09 5.32 13.67
C ALA A 17 1.30 6.14 14.69
N SER A 18 1.80 7.32 15.04
CA SER A 18 1.15 8.21 16.01
C SER A 18 1.62 9.65 15.81
N ALA A 19 0.75 10.61 16.12
CA ALA A 19 1.09 12.03 16.14
C ALA A 19 0.36 12.72 17.29
N LYS A 20 1.05 13.62 18.01
CA LYS A 20 0.47 14.37 19.13
C LYS A 20 1.08 15.76 19.25
N ILE A 21 0.25 16.78 19.36
CA ILE A 21 0.66 18.15 19.68
C ILE A 21 0.56 18.35 21.19
N LEU A 22 1.60 18.94 21.78
CA LEU A 22 1.64 19.38 23.16
C LEU A 22 1.35 20.88 23.20
N PHE A 23 0.18 21.23 23.73
CA PHE A 23 -0.16 22.62 24.01
C PHE A 23 0.45 23.04 25.35
N PRO A 24 0.99 24.27 25.45
CA PRO A 24 1.52 24.79 26.70
C PRO A 24 0.41 24.84 27.76
N LYS A 25 0.78 24.59 29.02
CA LYS A 25 -0.16 24.75 30.14
C LYS A 25 -0.30 26.24 30.48
N PRO A 26 -1.43 26.66 31.06
CA PRO A 26 -1.72 28.08 31.34
C PRO A 26 -0.65 28.80 32.19
N GLU A 27 0.05 28.08 33.06
CA GLU A 27 1.10 28.64 33.92
C GLU A 27 2.44 28.86 33.18
N GLU A 28 2.69 28.12 32.09
CA GLU A 28 3.90 28.18 31.25
C GLU A 28 3.73 29.06 30.00
N GLU A 29 2.52 29.59 29.81
CA GLU A 29 2.05 30.27 28.60
C GLU A 29 2.80 31.60 28.35
N ARG A 30 3.44 32.16 29.38
CA ARG A 30 4.14 33.45 29.31
C ARG A 30 5.47 33.41 28.55
N HIS A 31 6.07 32.24 28.31
CA HIS A 31 7.46 32.14 27.81
C HIS A 31 7.67 31.22 26.59
N ARG A 32 6.63 30.50 26.12
CA ARG A 32 6.76 29.61 24.93
C ARG A 32 5.91 30.11 23.77
N THR A 33 6.57 30.71 22.78
CA THR A 33 6.00 31.07 21.47
C THR A 33 5.97 29.89 20.49
N THR A 34 6.57 28.76 20.84
CA THR A 34 6.69 27.57 19.99
C THR A 34 5.88 26.39 20.53
N LEU A 35 5.06 25.77 19.68
CA LEU A 35 4.40 24.50 19.97
C LEU A 35 5.41 23.36 19.89
N SER A 36 5.23 22.32 20.71
CA SER A 36 6.01 21.10 20.65
C SER A 36 5.09 19.92 20.35
N GLY A 37 5.63 18.84 19.82
CA GLY A 37 4.84 17.65 19.49
C GLY A 37 5.71 16.44 19.25
N PHE A 38 5.06 15.30 19.09
CA PHE A 38 5.69 14.03 18.76
C PHE A 38 5.06 13.45 17.51
N VAL A 39 5.91 12.87 16.67
CA VAL A 39 5.51 12.11 15.48
C VAL A 39 6.27 10.80 15.51
N ALA A 40 5.57 9.69 15.37
CA ALA A 40 6.13 8.36 15.27
C ALA A 40 5.83 7.81 13.88
N PHE A 41 6.88 7.42 13.16
CA PHE A 41 6.76 6.77 11.84
C PHE A 41 6.66 5.26 11.98
N MET A 42 6.05 4.62 10.98
CA MET A 42 6.04 3.16 10.88
C MET A 42 7.41 2.55 10.60
N CYS A 43 8.23 3.24 9.80
CA CYS A 43 9.59 2.82 9.48
C CYS A 43 10.61 3.81 10.06
N ARG A 44 11.71 3.28 10.62
CA ARG A 44 12.82 4.10 11.14
C ARG A 44 13.47 4.95 10.05
N MET A 45 13.61 4.40 8.84
CA MET A 45 14.22 5.12 7.71
C MET A 45 13.40 6.36 7.33
N ASP A 46 12.08 6.31 7.47
CA ASP A 46 11.20 7.45 7.19
C ASP A 46 11.41 8.56 8.22
N ALA A 47 11.60 8.19 9.49
CA ALA A 47 11.95 9.12 10.55
C ALA A 47 13.32 9.77 10.31
N GLU A 48 14.33 8.99 9.90
CA GLU A 48 15.68 9.49 9.54
C GLU A 48 15.59 10.54 8.42
N ARG A 49 14.85 10.24 7.34
CA ARG A 49 14.63 11.19 6.23
C ARG A 49 13.91 12.45 6.70
N SER A 50 12.88 12.31 7.52
CA SER A 50 12.12 13.46 8.01
C SER A 50 12.95 14.39 8.89
N ILE A 51 13.83 13.84 9.76
CA ILE A 51 14.73 14.65 10.60
C ILE A 51 15.74 15.37 9.72
N TYR A 52 16.35 14.68 8.76
CA TYR A 52 17.34 15.31 7.87
C TYR A 52 16.73 16.43 7.02
N ALA A 53 15.51 16.23 6.50
CA ALA A 53 14.86 17.19 5.62
C ALA A 53 14.19 18.36 6.35
N MET A 54 13.65 18.15 7.55
CA MET A 54 12.84 19.17 8.24
C MET A 54 13.59 19.90 9.36
N HIS A 55 14.76 19.44 9.77
CA HIS A 55 15.52 20.10 10.82
C HIS A 55 16.12 21.42 10.32
N GLY A 56 15.75 22.53 10.94
CA GLY A 56 16.17 23.89 10.55
C GLY A 56 15.34 24.51 9.43
N GLU A 57 14.35 23.79 8.89
CA GLU A 57 13.46 24.33 7.86
C GLU A 57 12.40 25.26 8.46
N VAL A 58 12.03 26.30 7.71
CA VAL A 58 11.03 27.28 8.14
C VAL A 58 9.66 26.89 7.63
N TYR A 59 8.78 26.46 8.54
CA TYR A 59 7.39 26.13 8.23
C TYR A 59 6.43 27.16 8.83
N ARG A 60 5.62 27.80 7.97
CA ARG A 60 4.65 28.84 8.35
C ARG A 60 5.25 29.98 9.20
N GLY A 61 6.50 30.35 8.93
CA GLY A 61 7.22 31.41 9.64
C GLY A 61 7.88 30.99 10.95
N CYS A 62 7.85 29.70 11.30
CA CYS A 62 8.54 29.14 12.45
C CYS A 62 9.62 28.15 12.00
N GLU A 63 10.82 28.26 12.55
CA GLU A 63 11.89 27.27 12.35
C GLU A 63 11.56 25.96 13.08
N LEU A 64 11.60 24.85 12.36
CA LEU A 64 11.33 23.52 12.90
C LEU A 64 12.60 22.92 13.49
N ARG A 65 12.52 22.54 14.78
CA ARG A 65 13.55 21.75 15.45
C ARG A 65 13.05 20.33 15.64
N VAL A 66 13.62 19.42 14.84
CA VAL A 66 13.26 17.99 14.87
C VAL A 66 14.43 17.19 15.44
N SER A 67 14.15 16.26 16.34
CA SER A 67 15.15 15.39 16.97
C SER A 67 14.57 14.02 17.30
N TRP A 68 15.45 13.05 17.55
CA TRP A 68 15.05 11.73 18.03
C TRP A 68 14.39 11.81 19.42
N ALA A 69 13.31 11.04 19.59
CA ALA A 69 12.61 10.88 20.86
C ALA A 69 12.76 9.44 21.38
N ARG A 70 12.28 9.20 22.61
CA ARG A 70 12.21 7.85 23.18
C ARG A 70 11.33 6.96 22.28
N PRO A 71 11.76 5.72 21.96
CA PRO A 71 10.93 4.80 21.19
C PRO A 71 9.61 4.51 21.92
N VAL A 72 8.53 4.42 21.15
CA VAL A 72 7.19 4.10 21.62
C VAL A 72 6.76 2.74 21.09
N ALA A 73 5.81 2.08 21.77
CA ALA A 73 5.24 0.84 21.27
C ALA A 73 4.49 1.09 19.96
N MET A 74 4.85 0.33 18.93
CA MET A 74 4.30 0.50 17.59
C MET A 74 2.96 -0.22 17.47
N PRO A 75 1.87 0.47 17.05
CA PRO A 75 0.61 -0.19 16.74
C PRO A 75 0.76 -1.10 15.51
N PRO A 76 -0.08 -2.13 15.36
CA PRO A 76 -0.04 -3.01 14.18
C PRO A 76 -0.51 -2.32 12.90
N LEU A 77 -1.30 -1.25 13.02
CA LEU A 77 -1.85 -0.49 11.90
C LEU A 77 -1.44 0.99 11.99
N PRO A 78 -1.13 1.63 10.85
CA PRO A 78 -0.80 3.05 10.81
C PRO A 78 -2.03 3.91 11.10
N PHE A 79 -1.81 4.95 11.89
CA PHE A 79 -2.82 5.98 12.14
C PHE A 79 -3.05 6.82 10.87
N TYR A 80 -1.99 7.15 10.15
CA TYR A 80 -2.07 7.90 8.90
C TYR A 80 -1.24 7.21 7.81
N VAL A 81 -1.88 6.97 6.67
CA VAL A 81 -1.23 6.49 5.45
C VAL A 81 -1.43 7.57 4.39
N PRO A 82 -0.35 8.10 3.80
CA PRO A 82 -0.43 9.04 2.68
C PRO A 82 -1.32 8.50 1.57
N PRO A 83 -2.18 9.30 0.92
CA PRO A 83 -3.07 8.82 -0.14
C PRO A 83 -2.35 8.04 -1.24
N THR A 84 -1.17 8.51 -1.65
CA THR A 84 -0.32 7.86 -2.65
C THR A 84 0.11 6.45 -2.25
N LEU A 85 0.45 6.25 -0.96
CA LEU A 85 0.79 4.93 -0.44
C LEU A 85 -0.45 4.08 -0.16
N ARG A 86 -1.57 4.71 0.19
CA ARG A 86 -2.84 4.00 0.42
C ARG A 86 -3.30 3.30 -0.85
N GLU A 87 -3.26 4.00 -1.99
CA GLU A 87 -3.64 3.42 -3.29
C GLU A 87 -2.79 2.19 -3.65
N LEU A 88 -1.49 2.23 -3.36
CA LEU A 88 -0.57 1.11 -3.59
C LEU A 88 -0.75 -0.04 -2.60
N ALA A 89 -1.23 0.26 -1.39
CA ALA A 89 -1.45 -0.73 -0.34
C ALA A 89 -2.84 -1.41 -0.41
N MET A 90 -3.74 -0.92 -1.26
CA MET A 90 -5.03 -1.56 -1.48
C MET A 90 -4.79 -2.90 -2.18
N PRO A 91 -5.43 -4.00 -1.71
CA PRO A 91 -5.36 -5.25 -2.45
C PRO A 91 -5.92 -5.00 -3.84
N ASP A 92 -5.23 -5.55 -4.82
CA ASP A 92 -5.69 -5.53 -6.19
C ASP A 92 -7.14 -6.01 -6.27
N PRO A 93 -8.02 -5.35 -7.05
CA PRO A 93 -9.39 -5.82 -7.25
C PRO A 93 -9.39 -7.31 -7.60
N PRO A 94 -10.31 -8.11 -7.03
CA PRO A 94 -10.33 -9.54 -7.26
C PRO A 94 -10.53 -9.81 -8.76
N SER A 95 -9.56 -10.49 -9.38
CA SER A 95 -9.56 -10.82 -10.80
C SER A 95 -10.46 -11.99 -11.16
N GLY A 96 -11.03 -12.68 -10.16
CA GLY A 96 -11.78 -13.93 -10.33
C GLY A 96 -10.89 -15.15 -10.62
N LEU A 97 -9.57 -14.96 -10.73
CA LEU A 97 -8.59 -16.01 -10.96
C LEU A 97 -8.01 -16.54 -9.64
N PRO A 98 -7.49 -17.78 -9.60
CA PRO A 98 -6.79 -18.29 -8.42
C PRO A 98 -5.67 -17.32 -8.00
N PHE A 99 -5.58 -17.06 -6.69
CA PHE A 99 -4.61 -16.14 -6.06
C PHE A 99 -4.63 -14.70 -6.60
N ASN A 100 -5.77 -14.23 -7.11
CA ASN A 100 -5.90 -12.91 -7.72
C ASN A 100 -4.88 -12.68 -8.86
N ALA A 101 -4.55 -13.74 -9.61
CA ALA A 101 -3.60 -13.66 -10.70
C ALA A 101 -4.03 -12.57 -11.69
N LYS A 102 -3.06 -11.84 -12.25
CA LYS A 102 -3.28 -10.87 -13.32
C LYS A 102 -2.48 -11.25 -14.57
N PRO A 103 -2.87 -12.33 -15.29
CA PRO A 103 -2.22 -12.67 -16.54
C PRO A 103 -2.52 -11.56 -17.55
N GLN A 104 -1.49 -10.98 -18.17
CA GLN A 104 -1.64 -9.91 -19.15
C GLN A 104 -1.67 -10.44 -20.60
N THR A 105 -2.05 -11.70 -20.80
CA THR A 105 -2.04 -12.32 -22.12
C THR A 105 -3.20 -11.84 -22.98
N GLU A 106 -2.93 -11.62 -24.26
CA GLU A 106 -3.95 -11.17 -25.22
C GLU A 106 -5.02 -12.26 -25.44
N GLU A 107 -4.61 -13.53 -25.39
CA GLU A 107 -5.50 -14.68 -25.48
C GLU A 107 -6.55 -14.69 -24.36
N LEU A 108 -6.15 -14.34 -23.13
CA LEU A 108 -7.07 -14.26 -22.01
C LEU A 108 -8.08 -13.11 -22.17
N ARG A 109 -7.63 -11.96 -22.69
CA ARG A 109 -8.53 -10.83 -22.96
C ARG A 109 -9.56 -11.18 -24.02
N ILE A 110 -9.13 -11.82 -25.12
CA ILE A 110 -10.00 -12.29 -26.19
C ILE A 110 -11.01 -13.30 -25.64
N PHE A 111 -10.57 -14.25 -24.81
CA PHE A 111 -11.43 -15.25 -24.19
C PHE A 111 -12.49 -14.61 -23.30
N LEU A 112 -12.11 -13.74 -22.37
CA LEU A 112 -13.04 -13.06 -21.46
C LEU A 112 -14.02 -12.15 -22.21
N LYS A 113 -13.60 -11.52 -23.31
CA LYS A 113 -14.50 -10.73 -24.16
C LYS A 113 -15.57 -11.60 -24.83
N LYS A 114 -15.23 -12.85 -25.16
CA LYS A 114 -16.12 -13.80 -25.87
C LYS A 114 -17.06 -14.55 -24.93
N TYR A 115 -16.57 -14.98 -23.77
CA TYR A 115 -17.29 -15.87 -22.86
C TYR A 115 -17.69 -15.22 -21.52
N HIS A 116 -17.30 -13.97 -21.30
CA HIS A 116 -17.49 -13.18 -20.07
C HIS A 116 -16.77 -13.72 -18.82
N ASP A 117 -16.78 -15.03 -18.60
CA ASP A 117 -16.19 -15.69 -17.43
C ASP A 117 -15.30 -16.89 -17.82
N LEU A 118 -14.32 -17.22 -16.96
CA LEU A 118 -13.56 -18.46 -17.09
C LEU A 118 -14.36 -19.67 -16.55
N PRO A 119 -14.15 -20.87 -17.13
CA PRO A 119 -14.64 -22.12 -16.56
C PRO A 119 -14.17 -22.30 -15.11
N LYS A 120 -15.02 -22.87 -14.24
CA LYS A 120 -14.62 -23.13 -12.84
C LYS A 120 -13.58 -24.25 -12.80
N LEU A 121 -12.55 -24.09 -11.97
CA LEU A 121 -11.39 -24.98 -11.88
C LEU A 121 -11.74 -26.46 -11.61
N ASN A 122 -12.89 -26.72 -10.99
CA ASN A 122 -13.36 -28.07 -10.63
C ASN A 122 -14.70 -28.45 -11.31
N SER A 123 -15.22 -27.64 -12.23
CA SER A 123 -16.38 -28.03 -13.03
C SER A 123 -15.90 -28.74 -14.30
N PRO A 124 -16.54 -29.84 -14.72
CA PRO A 124 -16.34 -30.37 -16.06
C PRO A 124 -16.56 -29.25 -17.07
N LEU A 125 -15.57 -29.01 -17.93
CA LEU A 125 -15.78 -28.20 -19.13
C LEU A 125 -16.91 -28.86 -19.92
N ASP A 126 -17.86 -28.09 -20.43
CA ASP A 126 -18.90 -28.64 -21.30
C ASP A 126 -18.21 -29.17 -22.58
N ILE A 127 -18.07 -30.50 -22.64
CA ILE A 127 -17.35 -31.21 -23.71
C ILE A 127 -18.05 -30.99 -25.06
N ASN A 128 -19.31 -30.59 -25.06
CA ASN A 128 -20.09 -30.34 -26.27
C ASN A 128 -19.71 -29.01 -26.94
N ASP A 129 -19.18 -28.04 -26.19
CA ASP A 129 -18.64 -26.80 -26.75
C ASP A 129 -17.14 -26.96 -27.08
N VAL A 130 -16.90 -27.58 -28.22
CA VAL A 130 -15.55 -27.85 -28.76
C VAL A 130 -14.78 -26.56 -29.02
N GLU A 131 -15.47 -25.46 -29.31
CA GLU A 131 -14.84 -24.17 -29.60
C GLU A 131 -14.33 -23.51 -28.32
N MET A 132 -15.16 -23.44 -27.28
CA MET A 132 -14.76 -22.93 -25.96
C MET A 132 -13.59 -23.73 -25.38
N CYS A 133 -13.62 -25.06 -25.50
CA CYS A 133 -12.52 -25.91 -25.05
C CYS A 133 -11.18 -25.61 -25.76
N LYS A 134 -11.21 -25.28 -27.05
CA LYS A 134 -9.99 -24.92 -27.82
C LYS A 134 -9.47 -23.55 -27.41
N ASP A 135 -10.35 -22.56 -27.30
CA ASP A 135 -10.01 -21.19 -26.90
C ASP A 135 -9.45 -21.15 -25.46
N TYR A 136 -10.03 -21.95 -24.56
CA TYR A 136 -9.56 -22.08 -23.18
C TYR A 136 -8.16 -22.72 -23.12
N LYS A 137 -7.90 -23.78 -23.90
CA LYS A 137 -6.56 -24.40 -23.99
C LYS A 137 -5.51 -23.43 -24.52
N LYS A 138 -5.84 -22.65 -25.55
CA LYS A 138 -4.95 -21.62 -26.10
C LYS A 138 -4.58 -20.58 -25.05
N THR A 139 -5.59 -20.12 -24.29
CA THR A 139 -5.43 -19.19 -23.18
C THR A 139 -4.52 -19.75 -22.08
N ALA A 140 -4.74 -21.01 -21.66
CA ALA A 140 -3.92 -21.67 -20.65
C ALA A 140 -2.45 -21.80 -21.07
N ILE A 141 -2.19 -22.16 -22.33
CA ILE A 141 -0.82 -22.24 -22.88
C ILE A 141 -0.15 -20.86 -22.87
N ALA A 142 -0.86 -19.81 -23.29
CA ALA A 142 -0.33 -18.45 -23.29
C ALA A 142 0.01 -17.95 -21.89
N ILE A 143 -0.86 -18.20 -20.90
CA ILE A 143 -0.61 -17.88 -19.49
C ILE A 143 0.66 -18.60 -19.01
N ASN A 144 0.79 -19.89 -19.30
CA ASN A 144 1.95 -20.68 -18.86
C ASN A 144 3.26 -20.24 -19.53
N SER A 145 3.19 -19.78 -20.77
CA SER A 145 4.36 -19.28 -21.54
C SER A 145 4.83 -17.91 -21.03
N SER A 146 3.90 -17.09 -20.54
CA SER A 146 4.18 -15.77 -19.97
C SER A 146 4.69 -15.84 -18.54
N SER A 147 4.41 -16.95 -17.84
CA SER A 147 4.80 -17.23 -16.46
C SER A 147 6.23 -17.76 -16.31
N SER A 148 7.14 -17.45 -17.23
CA SER A 148 8.52 -17.98 -17.32
C SER A 148 9.46 -17.62 -16.15
N GLY A 149 8.91 -17.35 -14.96
CA GLY A 149 9.65 -17.21 -13.71
C GLY A 149 9.16 -18.09 -12.54
N ILE A 150 8.08 -18.87 -12.66
CA ILE A 150 7.63 -19.75 -11.55
C ILE A 150 7.45 -21.19 -12.07
N PRO A 151 8.37 -22.12 -11.74
CA PRO A 151 8.23 -23.51 -12.13
C PRO A 151 7.01 -24.15 -11.45
N TYR A 152 6.23 -24.89 -12.26
CA TYR A 152 5.01 -25.63 -11.87
C TYR A 152 5.23 -26.78 -10.88
N SER A 153 6.35 -26.83 -10.16
CA SER A 153 6.66 -27.88 -9.19
C SER A 153 6.26 -27.53 -7.74
N LEU A 154 5.57 -26.41 -7.51
CA LEU A 154 5.27 -25.92 -6.14
C LEU A 154 3.80 -25.59 -5.86
N TRP A 155 2.85 -26.20 -6.57
CA TRP A 155 1.44 -26.11 -6.21
C TRP A 155 1.00 -27.42 -5.54
N PRO A 156 0.99 -27.51 -4.21
CA PRO A 156 0.31 -28.62 -3.56
C PRO A 156 -1.20 -28.44 -3.74
N PHE A 157 -1.85 -29.52 -4.16
CA PHE A 157 -3.26 -29.76 -3.89
C PHE A 157 -3.53 -29.45 -2.42
N VAL A 158 -4.43 -28.50 -2.16
CA VAL A 158 -5.18 -28.39 -0.91
C VAL A 158 -6.65 -28.43 -1.27
#